data_AF-A0A7V9KGZ6-F1
#
_entry.id   AF-A0A7V9KGZ6-F1
#
_cell.length_a   1.000
_cell.length_b   1.000
_cell.length_c   1.000
_cell.angle_alpha   90.00
_cell.angle_beta   90.00
_cell.angle_gamma   90.00
#
_symmetry.space_group_name_H-M   'P 1'
#
loop_
_entity.id
_entity.type
_entity.pdbx_description
1 polymer ?
#
loop_
_entity_poly.entity_id
_entity_poly.type
_entity_poly.pdbx_seq_one_letter_code
_entity_poly.pdbx_strand_id
1 'polypeptide(L)' 'MTFGPFILISLFYVILGIRVVYQLITNWRQTWDLKFTAGDRALVNQAAFFVLLPVGVALHELGHAVAIWAFD' A
#
# COMPACT_ATOMS: atom_id res chain seq x y z
N MET A 1 -5.87 -15.97 -18.63
CA MET A 1 -5.89 -14.51 -18.37
C MET A 1 -5.06 -13.85 -19.45
N THR A 2 -5.67 -13.09 -20.35
CA THR A 2 -4.97 -12.34 -21.40
C THR A 2 -4.14 -11.24 -20.75
N PHE A 3 -2.89 -11.06 -21.16
CA PHE A 3 -2.04 -9.93 -20.74
C PHE A 3 -2.61 -8.63 -21.30
N GLY A 4 -3.62 -8.09 -20.61
CA GLY A 4 -4.28 -6.85 -20.97
C GLY A 4 -3.62 -5.64 -20.31
N PRO A 5 -3.99 -4.43 -20.76
CA PRO A 5 -3.48 -3.17 -20.20
C PRO A 5 -3.67 -3.07 -18.68
N PHE A 6 -4.73 -3.67 -18.13
CA PHE A 6 -4.96 -3.74 -16.68
C PHE A 6 -3.85 -4.45 -15.92
N ILE A 7 -3.35 -5.59 -16.41
CA ILE A 7 -2.27 -6.33 -15.76
C ILE A 7 -0.99 -5.49 -15.74
N LEU A 8 -0.70 -4.80 -16.85
CA LEU A 8 0.47 -3.91 -16.93
C LEU A 8 0.37 -2.75 -15.94
N ILE A 9 -0.80 -2.12 -15.83
CA ILE A 9 -1.04 -1.04 -14.86
C ILE A 9 -0.91 -1.59 -13.43
N SER A 10 -1.49 -2.74 -13.12
CA SER A 10 -1.38 -3.35 -11.79
C SER A 10 0.07 -3.66 -11.42
N LEU A 11 0.85 -4.24 -12.34
CA LEU A 11 2.28 -4.50 -12.12
C LEU A 11 3.05 -3.20 -11.88
N PHE A 12 2.74 -2.14 -12.63
CA PHE A 12 3.34 -0.83 -12.41
C PHE A 12 3.03 -0.28 -11.01
N TYR A 13 1.78 -0.41 -10.55
CA TYR A 13 1.39 -0.02 -9.19
C TYR A 13 2.11 -0.83 -8.11
N VAL A 14 2.33 -2.13 -8.33
CA VAL A 14 3.11 -2.97 -7.41
C VAL A 14 4.55 -2.48 -7.30
N ILE A 15 5.19 -2.14 -8.43
CA ILE A 15 6.55 -1.57 -8.43
C ILE A 15 6.60 -0.26 -7.64
N LEU A 16 5.60 0.62 -7.81
CA LEU A 16 5.48 1.85 -7.04
C LEU A 16 5.32 1.57 -5.53
N GLY A 17 4.47 0.61 -5.15
CA GLY A 17 4.30 0.21 -3.76
C GLY A 17 5.60 -0.29 -3.13
N ILE A 18 6.34 -1.17 -3.82
CA ILE A 18 7.64 -1.68 -3.35
C ILE A 18 8.63 -0.53 -3.15
N ARG A 19 8.71 0.42 -4.11
CA ARG A 19 9.57 1.60 -3.99
C ARG A 19 9.22 2.42 -2.75
N VAL A 20 7.94 2.66 -2.50
CA VAL A 20 7.48 3.46 -1.35
C VAL A 20 7.83 2.76 -0.04
N VAL A 21 7.62 1.45 0.05
CA VAL A 21 8.03 0.64 1.21
C VAL A 21 9.53 0.75 1.44
N TYR A 22 10.34 0.59 0.38
CA TYR A 22 11.79 0.74 0.48
C TYR A 22 12.20 2.13 1.00
N GLN A 23 11.63 3.20 0.43
CA GLN A 23 11.90 4.57 0.86
C GLN A 23 11.47 4.84 2.30
N LEU A 24 10.34 4.29 2.74
CA LEU A 24 9.85 4.43 4.11
C LEU A 24 10.77 3.70 5.10
N ILE A 25 11.24 2.50 4.77
CA ILE A 25 12.18 1.75 5.61
C ILE A 25 13.53 2.46 5.69
N THR A 26 14.06 2.95 4.56
CA THR A 26 15.37 3.62 4.55
C THR A 26 15.36 4.97 5.26
N ASN A 27 14.26 5.72 5.18
CA ASN A 27 14.12 7.03 5.81
C ASN A 27 13.33 6.97 7.13
N TRP A 28 13.13 5.78 7.70
CA TRP A 28 12.22 5.56 8.83
C TRP A 28 12.42 6.54 9.99
N ARG A 29 13.67 6.73 10.44
CA ARG A 29 13.97 7.65 11.55
C ARG A 29 13.65 9.09 11.23
N GLN A 30 13.88 9.54 9.99
CA GLN A 30 13.60 10.91 9.56
C GLN A 30 12.10 11.14 9.44
N THR A 31 11.37 10.20 8.83
CA THR A 31 9.91 10.32 8.64
C THR A 31 9.15 10.45 9.96
N TRP A 32 9.70 9.91 11.05
CA TRP A 32 9.10 9.93 12.39
C TRP A 32 9.84 10.83 13.39
N ASP A 33 10.70 11.74 12.93
CA ASP A 33 11.35 12.70 13.81
C ASP A 33 10.41 13.87 14.19
N LEU A 34 10.89 14.78 15.04
CA LEU A 34 10.12 15.96 15.48
C LEU A 34 9.98 17.04 14.39
N LYS A 35 10.65 16.88 13.24
CA LYS A 35 10.73 17.86 12.15
C LYS A 35 10.08 17.28 10.89
N PHE A 36 8.77 17.17 10.91
CA PHE A 36 8.00 16.69 9.77
C PHE A 36 8.09 17.63 8.54
N THR A 37 8.83 17.22 7.52
CA THR A 37 9.06 18.03 6.31
C THR A 37 7.99 17.79 5.23
N ALA A 38 8.00 18.61 4.18
CA ALA A 38 7.16 18.37 3.00
C ALA A 38 7.49 17.05 2.29
N GLY A 39 8.75 16.60 2.34
CA GLY A 39 9.19 15.32 1.79
C GLY A 39 8.60 14.14 2.58
N ASP A 40 8.61 14.23 3.92
CA ASP A 40 8.01 13.21 4.79
C ASP A 40 6.51 13.12 4.56
N ARG A 41 5.84 14.26 4.42
CA ARG A 41 4.41 14.32 4.05
C ARG A 41 4.13 13.61 2.73
N ALA A 42 4.96 13.86 1.70
CA ALA A 42 4.80 13.20 0.42
C ALA A 42 4.99 11.68 0.52
N LEU A 43 6.00 11.23 1.27
CA LEU A 43 6.28 9.81 1.50
C LEU A 43 5.16 9.12 2.29
N VAL A 44 4.65 9.74 3.35
CA VAL A 44 3.52 9.22 4.14
C VAL A 44 2.25 9.14 3.29
N ASN A 45 1.95 10.16 2.49
CA ASN A 45 0.80 10.11 1.58
C ASN A 45 0.91 9.00 0.54
N GLN A 46 2.11 8.79 -0.02
CA GLN A 46 2.36 7.67 -0.92
C GLN A 46 2.21 6.33 -0.21
N ALA A 47 2.69 6.19 1.02
CA ALA A 47 2.54 4.97 1.82
C ALA A 47 1.07 4.69 2.13
N ALA A 48 0.29 5.72 2.45
CA ALA A 48 -1.15 5.59 2.67
C ALA A 48 -1.86 5.02 1.43
N PHE A 49 -1.54 5.55 0.25
CA PHE A 49 -2.22 5.14 -0.99
C PHE A 49 -1.71 3.81 -1.55
N PHE A 50 -0.40 3.64 -1.71
CA PHE A 50 0.18 2.48 -2.38
C PHE A 50 0.39 1.26 -1.47
N VAL A 51 0.33 1.43 -0.15
CA VAL A 51 0.57 0.35 0.81
C VAL A 51 -0.65 0.13 1.70
N LEU A 52 -1.06 1.13 2.47
CA LEU A 52 -2.11 0.93 3.48
C LEU A 52 -3.49 0.68 2.86
N LEU A 53 -3.84 1.35 1.76
CA LEU A 53 -5.13 1.14 1.10
C LEU A 53 -5.27 -0.30 0.55
N PRO A 54 -4.32 -0.85 -0.24
CA PRO A 54 -4.37 -2.26 -0.65
C PRO A 54 -4.43 -3.24 0.52
N VAL A 55 -3.66 -3.01 1.58
CA VAL A 55 -3.70 -3.84 2.79
C VAL A 55 -5.07 -3.75 3.46
N GLY A 56 -5.66 -2.56 3.57
CA GLY A 56 -6.99 -2.35 4.12
C GLY A 56 -8.08 -3.06 3.32
N VAL A 57 -8.03 -3.01 2.00
CA VAL A 57 -8.95 -3.75 1.12
C VAL A 57 -8.75 -5.26 1.30
N ALA A 58 -7.52 -5.76 1.33
CA ALA A 58 -7.27 -7.18 1.55
C ALA A 58 -7.84 -7.67 2.90
N LEU A 59 -7.68 -6.88 3.96
CA LEU A 59 -8.28 -7.17 5.27
C LEU A 59 -9.81 -7.08 5.25
N HIS A 60 -10.38 -6.13 4.51
CA HIS A 60 -11.84 -6.02 4.32
C HIS A 60 -12.41 -7.27 3.63
N GLU A 61 -11.81 -7.70 2.52
CA GLU A 61 -12.22 -8.90 1.79
C GLU A 61 -12.01 -10.18 2.61
N LEU A 62 -10.94 -10.25 3.41
CA LEU A 62 -10.74 -11.34 4.36
C LEU A 62 -11.86 -11.38 5.41
N GLY A 63 -12.31 -10.22 5.89
CA GLY A 63 -13.46 -10.12 6.79
C GLY A 63 -14.73 -10.69 6.18
N HIS A 64 -15.02 -10.37 4.91
CA HIS A 64 -16.13 -10.97 4.17
C HIS A 64 -16.00 -12.49 4.07
N ALA A 65 -14.81 -12.98 3.68
CA ALA A 65 -14.55 -14.41 3.53
C ALA A 65 -14.74 -15.19 4.85
N VAL A 66 -14.27 -14.64 5.97
CA VAL A 66 -14.46 -15.24 7.30
C VAL A 66 -15.93 -15.22 7.70
N ALA A 67 -16.66 -14.13 7.45
CA ALA A 67 -18.07 -14.05 7.75
C ALA A 67 -18.89 -15.07 6.96
N ILE A 68 -18.63 -15.20 5.65
CA ILE A 68 -19.26 -16.23 4.82
C ILE A 68 -18.96 -17.62 5.40
N TRP A 69 -17.69 -17.95 5.65
CA TRP A 69 -17.32 -19.26 6.19
C TRP A 69 -17.96 -19.59 7.55
N ALA A 70 -18.23 -18.59 8.38
CA ALA A 70 -18.83 -18.78 9.69
C ALA A 70 -20.37 -18.91 9.67
N PHE A 71 -21.04 -18.44 8.63
CA PHE A 71 -22.50 -18.31 8.58
C PHE A 71 -23.19 -18.96 7.36
N ASP A 72 -22.44 -19.42 6.35
CA ASP A 72 -22.87 -20.38 5.31
C ASP A 72 -22.57 -21.83 5.73
#